data_AF-A0A1D3TKV6-F1
#
_entry.id   AF-A0A1D3TKV6-F1
#
_cell.length_a   1.000
_cell.length_b   1.000
_cell.length_c   1.000
_cell.angle_alpha   90.00
_cell.angle_beta   90.00
_cell.angle_gamma   90.00
#
_symmetry.space_group_name_H-M   'P 1'
#
loop_
_entity.id
_entity.type
_entity.pdbx_description
1 polymer ?
#
loop_
_entity_poly.entity_id
_entity_poly.type
_entity_poly.pdbx_seq_one_letter_code
_entity_poly.pdbx_strand_id
1 'polypeptide(L)'
;MKKNYGILNDDEKNCDYNESIRYREYKRNVRNAQINFEQILSDFKEGLNNYEHEMFRKKDDEMNEYLCYNKKKIEQLENLHKDGIQNLDIMKNYFSHNTTYSIEIARYLTIFDKFRIQLQTVKSTFDKISLHNNIHVLYKKIDPPLRSDNNSNASKTTNTFNTANRSIDHVFKERSALEHSLSELDNMISIGQETSLKLKIQNSNIVQQLKKINIINTHLPQIQKILKNIKHHNIKRTAILSLVIALCIFAFFMFR
;
A
#
# COMPACT_ATOMS: atom_id res chain seq x y z
N MET A 1 26.81 -72.35 4.15
CA MET A 1 26.70 -71.06 4.86
C MET A 1 25.69 -70.17 4.13
N LYS A 2 24.50 -69.97 4.70
CA LYS A 2 23.49 -69.02 4.18
C LYS A 2 23.90 -67.61 4.59
N LYS A 3 24.07 -66.70 3.61
CA LYS A 3 24.24 -65.27 3.87
C LYS A 3 22.87 -64.67 4.18
N ASN A 4 22.66 -64.22 5.41
CA ASN A 4 21.54 -63.36 5.76
C ASN A 4 21.83 -61.97 5.20
N TYR A 5 21.04 -61.54 4.22
CA TYR A 5 20.98 -60.13 3.85
C TYR A 5 20.18 -59.42 4.93
N GLY A 6 20.84 -58.48 5.63
CA GLY A 6 20.18 -57.57 6.55
C GLY A 6 19.12 -56.78 5.78
N ILE A 7 17.89 -56.84 6.30
CA ILE A 7 16.80 -55.95 5.91
C ILE A 7 17.28 -54.53 6.23
N LEU A 8 17.60 -53.75 5.19
CA LEU A 8 17.81 -52.32 5.31
C LEU A 8 16.44 -51.71 5.67
N ASN A 9 16.41 -50.97 6.78
CA ASN A 9 15.23 -50.26 7.27
C ASN A 9 14.67 -49.33 6.17
N ASP A 10 13.58 -49.74 5.53
CA ASP A 10 12.80 -48.93 4.58
C ASP A 10 11.98 -47.81 5.25
N ASP A 11 11.92 -47.82 6.59
CA ASP A 11 11.10 -46.90 7.38
C ASP A 11 11.60 -45.44 7.34
N GLU A 12 12.92 -45.23 7.20
CA GLU A 12 13.54 -43.90 7.24
C GLU A 12 13.22 -43.09 5.97
N LYS A 13 13.21 -43.74 4.80
CA LYS A 13 12.80 -43.12 3.52
C LYS A 13 11.30 -42.83 3.46
N ASN A 14 10.47 -43.65 4.09
CA ASN A 14 9.03 -43.46 4.13
C ASN A 14 8.64 -42.25 5.00
N CYS A 15 9.41 -41.98 6.06
CA CYS A 15 9.21 -40.83 6.94
C CYS A 15 9.49 -39.50 6.21
N ASP A 16 10.63 -39.41 5.52
CA ASP A 16 11.05 -38.22 4.74
C ASP A 16 10.07 -37.88 3.60
N TYR A 17 9.54 -38.90 2.94
CA TYR A 17 8.54 -38.73 1.87
C TYR A 17 7.23 -38.15 2.41
N ASN A 18 6.76 -38.65 3.57
CA ASN A 18 5.53 -38.18 4.21
C ASN A 18 5.68 -36.76 4.79
N GLU A 19 6.85 -36.45 5.35
CA GLU A 19 7.18 -35.11 5.84
C GLU A 19 7.21 -34.08 4.70
N SER A 20 7.84 -34.43 3.58
CA SER A 20 7.90 -33.59 2.38
C SER A 20 6.52 -33.29 1.78
N ILE A 21 5.58 -34.25 1.84
CA ILE A 21 4.19 -34.07 1.40
C ILE A 21 3.47 -33.09 2.32
N ARG A 22 3.55 -33.29 3.64
CA ARG A 22 2.94 -32.38 4.62
C ARG A 22 3.49 -30.97 4.52
N TYR A 23 4.81 -30.83 4.40
CA TYR A 23 5.43 -29.51 4.22
C TYR A 23 4.87 -28.77 3.01
N ARG A 24 4.69 -29.49 1.89
CA ARG A 24 4.12 -28.92 0.66
C ARG A 24 2.68 -28.45 0.84
N GLU A 25 1.88 -29.18 1.60
CA GLU A 25 0.49 -28.81 1.91
C GLU A 25 0.43 -27.54 2.77
N TYR A 26 1.17 -27.50 3.88
CA TYR A 26 1.24 -26.29 4.71
C TYR A 26 1.79 -25.08 3.95
N LYS A 27 2.84 -25.28 3.15
CA LYS A 27 3.39 -24.24 2.28
C LYS A 27 2.35 -23.71 1.29
N ARG A 28 1.51 -24.59 0.71
CA ARG A 28 0.42 -24.18 -0.17
C ARG A 28 -0.60 -23.32 0.58
N ASN A 29 -0.96 -23.71 1.81
CA ASN A 29 -1.90 -22.95 2.64
C ASN A 29 -1.38 -21.55 2.98
N VAL A 30 -0.12 -21.46 3.43
CA VAL A 30 0.53 -20.17 3.72
C VAL A 30 0.61 -19.29 2.47
N ARG A 31 0.95 -19.88 1.31
CA ARG A 31 1.03 -19.14 0.05
C ARG A 31 -0.34 -18.66 -0.43
N ASN A 32 -1.38 -19.46 -0.27
CA ASN A 32 -2.75 -19.05 -0.57
C ASN A 32 -3.20 -17.91 0.35
N ALA A 33 -2.92 -18.00 1.65
CA ALA A 33 -3.20 -16.93 2.60
C ALA A 33 -2.45 -15.64 2.21
N GLN A 34 -1.19 -15.75 1.78
CA GLN A 34 -0.41 -14.61 1.30
C GLN A 34 -1.04 -13.96 0.06
N ILE A 35 -1.35 -14.73 -0.98
CA ILE A 35 -1.93 -14.21 -2.23
C ILE A 35 -3.28 -13.55 -1.97
N ASN A 36 -4.15 -14.21 -1.19
CA ASN A 36 -5.47 -13.67 -0.86
C ASN A 36 -5.37 -12.39 -0.03
N PHE A 37 -4.42 -12.32 0.90
CA PHE A 37 -4.19 -11.11 1.69
C PHE A 37 -3.76 -9.95 0.80
N GLU A 38 -2.80 -10.18 -0.11
CA GLU A 38 -2.32 -9.16 -1.04
C GLU A 38 -3.44 -8.67 -1.98
N GLN A 39 -4.27 -9.59 -2.49
CA GLN A 39 -5.41 -9.26 -3.35
C GLN A 39 -6.43 -8.38 -2.63
N ILE A 40 -6.92 -8.83 -1.46
CA ILE A 40 -7.93 -8.07 -0.70
C ILE A 40 -7.36 -6.71 -0.26
N LEU A 41 -6.08 -6.66 0.11
CA LEU A 41 -5.41 -5.41 0.46
C LEU A 41 -5.34 -4.45 -0.73
N SER A 42 -5.08 -4.95 -1.94
CA SER A 42 -5.07 -4.15 -3.16
C SER A 42 -6.46 -3.58 -3.45
N ASP A 43 -7.48 -4.44 -3.43
CA ASP A 43 -8.87 -4.05 -3.67
C ASP A 43 -9.38 -3.04 -2.62
N PHE A 44 -8.90 -3.15 -1.38
CA PHE A 44 -9.20 -2.20 -0.31
C PHE A 44 -8.57 -0.83 -0.60
N LYS A 45 -7.29 -0.79 -1.00
CA LYS A 45 -6.59 0.45 -1.34
C LYS A 45 -7.19 1.15 -2.55
N GLU A 46 -7.60 0.39 -3.56
CA GLU A 46 -8.32 0.92 -4.72
C GLU A 46 -9.68 1.52 -4.30
N GLY A 47 -10.41 0.81 -3.43
CA GLY A 47 -11.65 1.32 -2.84
C GLY A 47 -11.46 2.60 -2.01
N LEU A 48 -10.32 2.76 -1.33
CA LEU A 48 -9.96 3.99 -0.63
C LEU A 48 -9.68 5.16 -1.59
N ASN A 49 -8.93 4.93 -2.67
CA ASN A 49 -8.66 5.99 -3.65
C ASN A 49 -9.95 6.50 -4.29
N ASN A 50 -10.89 5.60 -4.59
CA ASN A 50 -12.21 5.98 -5.13
C ASN A 50 -13.05 6.76 -4.11
N TYR A 51 -12.86 6.51 -2.81
CA TYR A 51 -13.54 7.26 -1.75
C TYR A 51 -13.01 8.69 -1.63
N GLU A 52 -11.69 8.88 -1.66
CA GLU A 52 -11.07 10.22 -1.59
C GLU A 52 -11.52 11.13 -2.74
N HIS A 53 -11.80 10.55 -3.92
CA HIS A 53 -12.28 11.30 -5.10
C HIS A 53 -13.78 11.62 -5.10
N GLU A 54 -14.62 10.88 -4.37
CA GLU A 54 -16.09 10.99 -4.46
C GLU A 54 -16.77 11.38 -3.13
N MET A 55 -15.97 11.74 -2.11
CA MET A 55 -16.41 11.98 -0.74
C MET A 55 -17.54 13.04 -0.62
N PHE A 56 -17.60 13.98 -1.56
CA PHE A 56 -18.59 15.07 -1.59
C PHE A 56 -19.83 14.82 -2.47
N ARG A 57 -19.95 13.66 -3.14
CA ARG A 57 -21.02 13.40 -4.13
C ARG A 57 -21.97 12.24 -3.81
N LYS A 58 -21.65 11.41 -2.82
CA LYS A 58 -22.40 10.17 -2.54
C LYS A 58 -23.57 10.36 -1.57
N LYS A 59 -24.63 9.60 -1.78
CA LYS A 59 -25.80 9.56 -0.88
C LYS A 59 -25.48 8.79 0.40
N ASP A 60 -26.19 9.07 1.49
CA ASP A 60 -25.94 8.47 2.81
C ASP A 60 -26.03 6.92 2.78
N ASP A 61 -26.93 6.36 1.96
CA ASP A 61 -27.09 4.91 1.79
C ASP A 61 -25.87 4.25 1.11
N GLU A 62 -25.31 4.89 0.08
CA GLU A 62 -24.10 4.43 -0.63
C GLU A 62 -22.87 4.47 0.27
N MET A 63 -22.84 5.44 1.20
CA MET A 63 -21.79 5.59 2.19
C MET A 63 -21.83 4.52 3.28
N ASN A 64 -23.02 4.14 3.74
CA ASN A 64 -23.19 3.05 4.70
C ASN A 64 -22.85 1.69 4.07
N GLU A 65 -23.22 1.48 2.80
CA GLU A 65 -22.84 0.28 2.06
C GLU A 65 -21.32 0.20 1.88
N TYR A 66 -20.67 1.30 1.53
CA TYR A 66 -19.21 1.39 1.43
C TYR A 66 -18.52 1.03 2.76
N LEU A 67 -18.98 1.58 3.89
CA LEU A 67 -18.41 1.28 5.20
C LEU A 67 -18.59 -0.19 5.57
N CYS A 68 -19.78 -0.76 5.35
CA CYS A 68 -20.07 -2.16 5.63
C CYS A 68 -19.20 -3.10 4.79
N TYR A 69 -19.06 -2.81 3.49
CA TYR A 69 -18.22 -3.56 2.57
C TYR A 69 -16.75 -3.56 3.00
N ASN A 70 -16.21 -2.38 3.33
CA ASN A 70 -14.81 -2.25 3.74
C ASN A 70 -14.54 -2.85 5.12
N LYS A 71 -15.50 -2.79 6.05
CA LYS A 71 -15.41 -3.49 7.34
C LYS A 71 -15.25 -5.00 7.15
N LYS A 72 -16.05 -5.61 6.26
CA LYS A 72 -15.94 -7.04 5.93
C LYS A 72 -14.57 -7.39 5.33
N LYS A 73 -14.01 -6.54 4.47
CA LYS A 73 -12.64 -6.75 3.93
C LYS A 73 -11.58 -6.74 5.01
N ILE A 74 -11.67 -5.83 5.98
CA ILE A 74 -10.73 -5.77 7.11
C ILE A 74 -10.80 -7.04 7.95
N GLU A 75 -12.01 -7.53 8.24
CA GLU A 75 -12.22 -8.78 8.95
C GLU A 75 -11.66 -9.98 8.19
N GLN A 76 -11.81 -10.02 6.86
CA GLN A 76 -11.19 -11.06 6.03
C GLN A 76 -9.65 -11.01 6.09
N LEU A 77 -9.05 -9.82 6.06
CA LEU A 77 -7.61 -9.65 6.20
C LEU A 77 -7.10 -10.11 7.57
N GLU A 78 -7.85 -9.84 8.65
CA GLU A 78 -7.54 -10.34 9.99
C GLU A 78 -7.54 -11.87 10.05
N ASN A 79 -8.59 -12.49 9.49
CA ASN A 79 -8.71 -13.94 9.47
C ASN A 79 -7.58 -14.58 8.67
N LEU A 80 -7.26 -14.06 7.48
CA LEU A 80 -6.15 -14.55 6.66
C LEU A 80 -4.80 -14.38 7.37
N HIS A 81 -4.58 -13.26 8.06
CA HIS A 81 -3.36 -13.05 8.84
C HIS A 81 -3.23 -14.07 9.97
N LYS A 82 -4.30 -14.25 10.74
CA LYS A 82 -4.36 -15.20 11.86
C LYS A 82 -4.16 -16.64 11.40
N ASP A 83 -4.87 -17.06 10.35
CA ASP A 83 -4.77 -18.41 9.79
C ASP A 83 -3.38 -18.69 9.25
N GLY A 84 -2.75 -17.70 8.58
CA GLY A 84 -1.40 -17.84 8.06
C GLY A 84 -0.34 -17.91 9.16
N ILE A 85 -0.46 -17.10 10.22
CA ILE A 85 0.42 -17.20 11.40
C ILE A 85 0.26 -18.55 12.10
N GLN A 86 -0.97 -19.01 12.30
CA GLN A 86 -1.21 -20.31 12.95
C GLN A 86 -0.59 -21.46 12.14
N ASN A 87 -0.74 -21.45 10.81
CA ASN A 87 -0.08 -22.43 9.94
C ASN A 87 1.45 -22.33 10.02
N LEU A 88 2.00 -21.11 10.05
CA LEU A 88 3.45 -20.91 10.17
C LEU A 88 4.01 -21.37 11.51
N ASP A 89 3.27 -21.21 12.60
CA ASP A 89 3.67 -21.71 13.92
C ASP A 89 3.65 -23.24 13.95
N ILE A 90 2.63 -23.87 13.35
CA ILE A 90 2.60 -25.33 13.17
C ILE A 90 3.83 -25.78 12.36
N MET A 91 4.09 -25.13 11.22
CA MET A 91 5.25 -25.46 10.38
C MET A 91 6.56 -25.30 11.14
N LYS A 92 6.72 -24.22 11.89
CA LYS A 92 7.92 -23.95 12.68
C LYS A 92 8.17 -25.03 13.72
N ASN A 93 7.13 -25.48 14.41
CA ASN A 93 7.25 -26.51 15.43
C ASN A 93 7.56 -27.89 14.81
N TYR A 94 6.85 -28.26 13.74
CA TYR A 94 6.95 -29.58 13.13
C TYR A 94 8.23 -29.77 12.28
N PHE A 95 8.65 -28.74 11.53
CA PHE A 95 9.75 -28.83 10.57
C PHE A 95 11.05 -28.15 11.07
N SER A 96 11.15 -27.86 12.37
CA SER A 96 12.31 -27.18 12.99
C SER A 96 13.65 -27.91 12.75
N HIS A 97 13.60 -29.23 12.63
CA HIS A 97 14.77 -30.09 12.43
C HIS A 97 15.40 -29.92 11.03
N ASN A 98 14.62 -29.49 10.03
CA ASN A 98 15.11 -29.28 8.67
C ASN A 98 15.51 -27.81 8.46
N THR A 99 16.81 -27.56 8.35
CA THR A 99 17.37 -26.20 8.21
C THR A 99 16.83 -25.46 6.99
N THR A 100 16.58 -26.16 5.88
CA THR A 100 16.05 -25.55 4.65
C THR A 100 14.62 -25.08 4.84
N TYR A 101 13.77 -25.92 5.44
CA TYR A 101 12.39 -25.56 5.76
C TYR A 101 12.33 -24.45 6.80
N SER A 102 13.17 -24.50 7.83
CA SER A 102 13.24 -23.44 8.85
C SER A 102 13.57 -22.07 8.25
N ILE A 103 14.50 -21.99 7.28
CA ILE A 103 14.83 -20.73 6.60
C ILE A 103 13.63 -20.22 5.79
N GLU A 104 12.93 -21.09 5.08
CA GLU A 104 11.76 -20.70 4.29
C GLU A 104 10.59 -20.25 5.19
N ILE A 105 10.33 -20.94 6.30
CA ILE A 105 9.31 -20.56 7.30
C ILE A 105 9.64 -19.18 7.89
N ALA A 106 10.90 -18.91 8.23
CA ALA A 106 11.32 -17.59 8.72
C ALA A 106 11.08 -16.46 7.70
N ARG A 107 11.25 -16.73 6.40
CA ARG A 107 10.91 -15.76 5.34
C ARG A 107 9.42 -15.47 5.32
N TYR A 108 8.56 -16.50 5.41
CA TYR A 108 7.12 -16.29 5.46
C TYR A 108 6.69 -15.53 6.73
N LEU A 109 7.26 -15.83 7.91
CA LEU A 109 6.99 -15.05 9.13
C LEU A 109 7.30 -13.56 8.92
N THR A 110 8.43 -13.24 8.28
CA THR A 110 8.79 -11.85 7.94
C THR A 110 7.77 -11.19 6.99
N ILE A 111 7.16 -11.95 6.08
CA ILE A 111 6.09 -11.45 5.20
C ILE A 111 4.83 -11.15 6.03
N PHE A 112 4.45 -12.06 6.93
CA PHE A 112 3.27 -11.87 7.78
C PHE A 112 3.44 -10.74 8.82
N ASP A 113 4.66 -10.44 9.25
CA ASP A 113 4.95 -9.24 10.04
C ASP A 113 4.66 -7.96 9.24
N LYS A 114 5.01 -7.93 7.94
CA LYS A 114 4.65 -6.80 7.06
C LYS A 114 3.14 -6.69 6.89
N PHE A 115 2.44 -7.81 6.73
CA PHE A 115 0.98 -7.83 6.66
C PHE A 115 0.32 -7.30 7.91
N ARG A 116 0.84 -7.60 9.10
CA ARG A 116 0.36 -7.02 10.36
C ARG A 116 0.43 -5.49 10.34
N ILE A 117 1.55 -4.94 9.90
CA ILE A 117 1.75 -3.48 9.81
C ILE A 117 0.76 -2.86 8.79
N GLN A 118 0.61 -3.50 7.63
CA GLN A 118 -0.31 -3.04 6.59
C GLN A 118 -1.77 -3.10 7.05
N LEU A 119 -2.17 -4.16 7.75
CA LEU A 119 -3.49 -4.31 8.33
C LEU A 119 -3.78 -3.22 9.37
N GLN A 120 -2.82 -2.94 10.26
CA GLN A 120 -2.96 -1.88 11.25
C GLN A 120 -3.12 -0.50 10.58
N THR A 121 -2.38 -0.26 9.50
CA THR A 121 -2.48 0.97 8.70
C THR A 121 -3.87 1.10 8.08
N VAL A 122 -4.36 0.03 7.46
CA VAL A 122 -5.69 -0.04 6.84
C VAL A 122 -6.80 0.22 7.86
N LYS A 123 -6.74 -0.44 9.03
CA LYS A 123 -7.69 -0.20 10.14
C LYS A 123 -7.70 1.26 10.56
N SER A 124 -6.52 1.82 10.80
CA SER A 124 -6.39 3.21 11.25
C SER A 124 -6.97 4.19 10.22
N THR A 125 -6.81 3.92 8.92
CA THR A 125 -7.40 4.73 7.85
C THR A 125 -8.92 4.56 7.80
N PHE A 126 -9.42 3.33 7.93
CA PHE A 126 -10.86 3.05 7.95
C PHE A 126 -11.56 3.69 9.15
N ASP A 127 -10.96 3.63 10.34
CA ASP A 127 -11.51 4.22 11.56
C ASP A 127 -11.64 5.75 11.41
N LYS A 128 -10.66 6.41 10.79
CA LYS A 128 -10.73 7.84 10.46
C LYS A 128 -11.88 8.16 9.51
N ILE A 129 -12.07 7.34 8.48
CA ILE A 129 -13.14 7.50 7.50
C ILE A 129 -14.52 7.28 8.16
N SER A 130 -14.65 6.25 8.98
CA SER A 130 -15.89 5.96 9.71
C SER A 130 -16.24 7.09 10.68
N LEU A 131 -15.26 7.63 11.40
CA LEU A 131 -15.45 8.77 12.30
C LEU A 131 -15.90 10.02 11.53
N HIS A 132 -15.23 10.34 10.42
CA HIS A 132 -15.57 11.51 9.60
C HIS A 132 -17.00 11.42 9.03
N ASN A 133 -17.41 10.23 8.60
CA ASN A 133 -18.77 10.00 8.10
C ASN A 133 -19.83 10.14 9.21
N ASN A 134 -19.61 9.56 10.39
CA ASN A 134 -20.53 9.72 11.52
C ASN A 134 -20.74 11.18 11.91
N ILE A 135 -19.66 11.98 11.86
CA ILE A 135 -19.72 13.43 12.11
C ILE A 135 -20.53 14.14 11.02
N HIS A 136 -20.28 13.82 9.73
CA HIS A 136 -21.04 14.40 8.61
C HIS A 136 -22.55 14.11 8.68
N VAL A 137 -22.93 12.87 8.98
CA VAL A 137 -24.34 12.47 9.14
C VAL A 137 -25.00 13.18 10.32
N LEU A 138 -24.27 13.40 11.42
CA LEU A 138 -24.76 14.15 12.57
C LEU A 138 -25.08 15.60 12.20
N TYR A 139 -24.19 16.28 11.48
CA TYR A 139 -24.43 17.66 11.04
C TYR A 139 -25.56 17.79 10.02
N LYS A 140 -25.69 16.85 9.07
CA LYS A 140 -26.80 16.83 8.11
C LYS A 140 -28.17 16.62 8.74
N LYS A 141 -28.25 15.95 9.90
CA LYS A 141 -29.50 15.80 10.66
C LYS A 141 -29.92 17.04 11.44
N ILE A 142 -28.97 17.93 11.74
CA ILE A 142 -29.23 19.14 12.53
C ILE A 142 -29.81 20.25 11.65
N ASP A 143 -29.52 20.25 10.33
CA ASP A 143 -30.13 21.14 9.33
C ASP A 143 -31.01 20.38 8.34
N PRO A 144 -32.34 20.28 8.53
CA PRO A 144 -33.21 19.80 7.46
C PRO A 144 -33.30 20.86 6.35
N PRO A 145 -33.33 20.46 5.06
CA PRO A 145 -33.56 21.41 3.99
C PRO A 145 -34.97 21.98 4.15
N LEU A 146 -35.08 23.31 4.26
CA LEU A 146 -36.35 24.02 4.17
C LEU A 146 -37.05 23.59 2.88
N ARG A 147 -38.09 22.76 3.03
CA ARG A 147 -39.10 22.55 1.98
C ARG A 147 -39.79 23.89 1.76
N SER A 148 -39.44 24.55 0.67
CA SER A 148 -40.15 25.73 0.18
C SER A 148 -41.48 25.29 -0.45
N ASP A 149 -42.47 24.98 0.39
CA ASP A 149 -43.85 24.92 -0.06
C ASP A 149 -44.37 26.36 -0.19
N ASN A 150 -44.19 26.93 -1.39
CA ASN A 150 -44.76 28.21 -1.76
C ASN A 150 -46.28 28.05 -1.94
N ASN A 151 -47.04 28.43 -0.91
CA ASN A 151 -48.42 28.89 -1.08
C ASN A 151 -48.61 30.19 -0.29
N SER A 152 -48.43 31.29 -1.00
CA SER A 152 -48.83 32.62 -0.55
C SER A 152 -50.35 32.73 -0.55
N ASN A 153 -50.95 33.10 0.58
CA ASN A 153 -52.00 34.13 0.70
C ASN A 153 -52.52 34.20 2.15
N ALA A 154 -52.11 35.21 2.92
CA ALA A 154 -52.96 35.85 3.94
C ALA A 154 -52.31 37.14 4.50
N SER A 155 -52.88 38.25 4.03
CA SER A 155 -52.97 39.60 4.60
C SER A 155 -52.54 39.88 6.05
N LYS A 156 -51.63 40.88 6.13
CA LYS A 156 -51.53 42.00 7.09
C LYS A 156 -52.52 42.04 8.27
N THR A 157 -52.01 41.97 9.50
CA THR A 157 -52.05 43.07 10.50
C THR A 157 -51.30 42.66 11.78
N THR A 158 -50.81 43.66 12.52
CA THR A 158 -50.26 43.63 13.91
C THR A 158 -48.72 43.65 14.09
N ASN A 159 -48.31 44.51 15.04
CA ASN A 159 -47.13 44.43 15.92
C ASN A 159 -45.94 45.38 15.68
N THR A 160 -46.11 46.61 16.18
CA THR A 160 -45.05 47.55 16.60
C THR A 160 -44.16 46.99 17.73
N PHE A 161 -44.51 45.84 18.33
CA PHE A 161 -43.64 45.06 19.25
C PHE A 161 -42.53 44.27 18.54
N ASN A 162 -42.53 44.17 17.20
CA ASN A 162 -41.58 43.35 16.45
C ASN A 162 -40.22 44.01 16.19
N THR A 163 -40.08 45.33 16.42
CA THR A 163 -38.85 46.06 16.05
C THR A 163 -37.70 45.82 17.04
N ALA A 164 -38.00 45.64 18.34
CA ALA A 164 -37.00 45.31 19.36
C ALA A 164 -36.51 43.86 19.23
N ASN A 165 -37.42 42.90 19.01
CA ASN A 165 -37.07 41.49 18.75
C ASN A 165 -36.25 41.32 17.48
N ARG A 166 -36.51 42.10 16.41
CA ARG A 166 -35.69 42.07 15.19
C ARG A 166 -34.22 42.45 15.42
N SER A 167 -33.93 43.34 16.36
CA SER A 167 -32.55 43.71 16.68
C SER A 167 -31.82 42.61 17.45
N ILE A 168 -32.52 41.92 18.36
CA ILE A 168 -32.00 40.79 19.12
C ILE A 168 -31.81 39.57 18.20
N ASP A 169 -32.77 39.29 17.33
CA ASP A 169 -32.69 38.25 16.29
C ASP A 169 -31.54 38.51 15.31
N HIS A 170 -31.29 39.77 14.95
CA HIS A 170 -30.14 40.14 14.13
C HIS A 170 -28.82 39.83 14.83
N VAL A 171 -28.69 40.14 16.11
CA VAL A 171 -27.49 39.84 16.91
C VAL A 171 -27.29 38.32 17.04
N PHE A 172 -28.35 37.54 17.26
CA PHE A 172 -28.25 36.07 17.28
C PHE A 172 -27.89 35.48 15.92
N LYS A 173 -28.42 36.04 14.83
CA LYS A 173 -28.09 35.64 13.46
C LYS A 173 -26.65 35.96 13.11
N GLU A 174 -26.16 37.13 13.52
CA GLU A 174 -24.76 37.54 13.33
C GLU A 174 -23.81 36.67 14.16
N ARG A 175 -24.18 36.36 15.40
CA ARG A 175 -23.43 35.41 16.24
C ARG A 175 -23.38 34.01 15.60
N SER A 176 -24.50 33.52 15.07
CA SER A 176 -24.55 32.22 14.38
C SER A 176 -23.70 32.24 13.10
N ALA A 177 -23.70 33.35 12.34
CA ALA A 177 -22.83 33.52 11.20
C ALA A 177 -21.34 33.56 11.60
N LEU A 178 -20.99 34.20 12.72
CA LEU A 178 -19.63 34.22 13.25
C LEU A 178 -19.18 32.85 13.76
N GLU A 179 -20.04 32.12 14.46
CA GLU A 179 -19.76 30.73 14.89
C GLU A 179 -19.55 29.81 13.67
N HIS A 180 -20.32 30.01 12.60
CA HIS A 180 -20.12 29.33 11.32
C HIS A 180 -18.76 29.69 10.69
N SER A 181 -18.42 30.97 10.60
CA SER A 181 -17.13 31.42 10.06
C SER A 181 -15.94 30.93 10.89
N LEU A 182 -16.10 30.83 12.22
CA LEU A 182 -15.08 30.26 13.11
C LEU A 182 -14.88 28.76 12.83
N SER A 183 -15.98 28.02 12.66
CA SER A 183 -15.93 26.59 12.32
C SER A 183 -15.31 26.34 10.93
N GLU A 184 -15.59 27.21 9.95
CA GLU A 184 -14.93 27.13 8.64
C GLU A 184 -13.43 27.42 8.75
N LEU A 185 -13.03 28.39 9.57
CA LEU A 185 -11.64 28.70 9.83
C LEU A 185 -10.90 27.52 10.47
N ASP A 186 -11.51 26.86 11.47
CA ASP A 186 -10.94 25.67 12.11
C ASP A 186 -10.78 24.52 11.10
N ASN A 187 -11.73 24.34 10.18
CA ASN A 187 -11.61 23.38 9.10
C ASN A 187 -10.47 23.73 8.13
N MET A 188 -10.33 25.01 7.76
CA MET A 188 -9.21 25.48 6.93
C MET A 188 -7.86 25.28 7.62
N ILE A 189 -7.76 25.50 8.94
CA ILE A 189 -6.55 25.25 9.72
C ILE A 189 -6.21 23.75 9.71
N SER A 190 -7.21 22.89 9.91
CA SER A 190 -7.04 21.43 9.88
C SER A 190 -6.54 20.95 8.50
N ILE A 191 -7.19 21.38 7.41
CA ILE A 191 -6.77 21.09 6.04
C ILE A 191 -5.35 21.63 5.78
N GLY A 192 -5.04 22.82 6.28
CA GLY A 192 -3.71 23.42 6.18
C GLY A 192 -2.63 22.60 6.88
N GLN A 193 -2.92 22.07 8.08
CA GLN A 193 -2.01 21.20 8.82
C GLN A 193 -1.78 19.86 8.11
N GLU A 194 -2.85 19.23 7.62
CA GLU A 194 -2.74 17.98 6.86
C GLU A 194 -1.92 18.19 5.58
N THR A 195 -2.20 19.26 4.84
CA THR A 195 -1.46 19.63 3.63
C THR A 195 0.01 19.90 3.93
N SER A 196 0.32 20.59 5.04
CA SER A 196 1.70 20.83 5.49
C SER A 196 2.45 19.52 5.75
N LEU A 197 1.80 18.54 6.40
CA LEU A 197 2.38 17.22 6.63
C LEU A 197 2.61 16.46 5.32
N LYS A 198 1.62 16.45 4.42
CA LYS A 198 1.74 15.85 3.08
C LYS A 198 2.92 16.47 2.31
N LEU A 199 3.06 17.79 2.32
CA LEU A 199 4.18 18.51 1.68
C LEU A 199 5.54 18.16 2.31
N LYS A 200 5.63 18.06 3.64
CA LYS A 200 6.87 17.63 4.31
C LYS A 200 7.28 16.22 3.91
N ILE A 201 6.32 15.29 3.83
CA ILE A 201 6.57 13.92 3.40
C ILE A 201 7.02 13.89 1.93
N GLN A 202 6.32 14.61 1.05
CA GLN A 202 6.71 14.72 -0.37
C GLN A 202 8.12 15.29 -0.54
N ASN A 203 8.45 16.35 0.22
CA ASN A 203 9.79 16.93 0.20
C ASN A 203 10.86 15.94 0.68
N SER A 204 10.57 15.16 1.72
CA SER A 204 11.48 14.10 2.17
C SER A 204 11.73 13.04 1.09
N ASN A 205 10.69 12.66 0.33
CA ASN A 205 10.81 11.71 -0.78
C ASN A 205 11.62 12.29 -1.93
N ILE A 206 11.41 13.57 -2.28
CA ILE A 206 12.20 14.28 -3.30
C ILE A 206 13.67 14.31 -2.91
N VAL A 207 13.99 14.64 -1.66
CA VAL A 207 15.37 14.65 -1.16
C VAL A 207 16.01 13.26 -1.25
N GLN A 208 15.27 12.19 -0.92
CA GLN A 208 15.77 10.81 -1.08
C GLN A 208 16.01 10.45 -2.55
N GLN A 209 15.12 10.86 -3.47
CA GLN A 209 15.32 10.67 -4.90
C GLN A 209 16.53 11.46 -5.41
N LEU A 210 16.73 12.68 -4.94
CA LEU A 210 17.89 13.52 -5.28
C LEU A 210 19.20 12.83 -4.86
N LYS A 211 19.23 12.22 -3.67
CA LYS A 211 20.38 11.42 -3.20
C LYS A 211 20.67 10.22 -4.12
N LYS A 212 19.64 9.50 -4.57
CA LYS A 212 19.78 8.40 -5.54
C LYS A 212 20.34 8.89 -6.88
N ILE A 213 19.84 10.02 -7.39
CA ILE A 213 20.34 10.65 -8.62
C ILE A 213 21.81 11.04 -8.46
N ASN A 214 22.20 11.59 -7.31
CA ASN A 214 23.58 11.97 -7.06
C ASN A 214 24.52 10.75 -7.09
N ILE A 215 24.11 9.62 -6.49
CA ILE A 215 24.85 8.35 -6.57
C ILE A 215 25.02 7.91 -8.03
N ILE A 216 23.94 7.93 -8.83
CA ILE A 216 24.01 7.59 -10.27
C ILE A 216 24.98 8.52 -11.00
N ASN A 217 24.93 9.82 -10.70
CA ASN A 217 25.79 10.82 -11.32
C ASN A 217 27.28 10.59 -10.98
N THR A 218 27.59 10.10 -9.77
CA THR A 218 28.97 9.73 -9.40
C THR A 218 29.50 8.49 -10.13
N HIS A 219 28.62 7.54 -10.49
CA HIS A 219 29.02 6.32 -11.22
C HIS A 219 29.06 6.51 -12.74
N LEU A 220 28.33 7.48 -13.29
CA LEU A 220 28.29 7.78 -14.71
C LEU A 220 29.70 8.00 -15.34
N PRO A 221 30.61 8.83 -14.77
CA PRO A 221 31.96 8.99 -15.33
C PRO A 221 32.81 7.72 -15.24
N GLN A 222 32.57 6.85 -14.24
CA GLN A 222 33.26 5.57 -14.14
C GLN A 222 32.83 4.62 -15.26
N ILE A 223 31.52 4.55 -15.55
CA ILE A 223 30.96 3.79 -16.66
C ILE A 223 31.51 4.30 -18.00
N GLN A 224 31.58 5.62 -18.19
CA GLN A 224 32.17 6.23 -19.40
C GLN A 224 33.66 5.86 -19.55
N LYS A 225 34.42 5.85 -18.46
CA LYS A 225 35.84 5.44 -18.47
C LYS A 225 36.02 3.97 -18.84
N ILE A 226 35.17 3.08 -18.29
CA ILE A 226 35.17 1.65 -18.63
C ILE A 226 34.81 1.45 -20.10
N LEU A 227 33.78 2.13 -20.60
CA LEU A 227 33.35 2.05 -21.99
C LEU A 227 34.44 2.52 -22.96
N LYS A 228 35.14 3.62 -22.62
CA LYS A 228 36.28 4.12 -23.41
C LYS A 228 37.43 3.11 -23.45
N ASN A 229 37.73 2.45 -22.33
CA ASN A 229 38.76 1.42 -22.26
C ASN A 229 38.41 0.16 -23.08
N ILE A 230 37.16 -0.30 -23.02
CA ILE A 230 36.67 -1.44 -23.82
C ILE A 230 36.78 -1.11 -25.31
N LYS A 231 36.32 0.08 -25.73
CA LYS A 231 36.41 0.54 -27.12
C LYS A 231 37.86 0.61 -27.61
N HIS A 232 38.76 1.16 -26.79
CA HIS A 232 40.20 1.25 -27.12
C HIS A 232 40.85 -0.13 -27.27
N HIS A 233 40.52 -1.07 -26.38
CA HIS A 233 41.07 -2.42 -26.42
C HIS A 233 40.63 -3.19 -27.66
N ASN A 234 39.35 -3.09 -28.03
CA ASN A 234 38.85 -3.68 -29.27
C ASN A 234 39.51 -3.07 -30.52
N ILE A 235 39.64 -1.74 -30.58
CA ILE A 235 40.33 -1.07 -31.69
C ILE A 235 41.79 -1.53 -31.80
N LYS A 236 42.52 -1.65 -30.68
CA LYS A 236 43.90 -2.17 -30.68
C LYS A 236 43.98 -3.60 -31.21
N ARG A 237 43.08 -4.47 -30.78
CA ARG A 237 43.06 -5.88 -31.23
C ARG A 237 42.78 -5.97 -32.74
N THR A 238 41.84 -5.17 -33.25
CA THR A 238 41.54 -5.09 -34.69
C THR A 238 42.71 -4.53 -35.49
N ALA A 239 43.39 -3.49 -34.99
CA ALA A 239 44.57 -2.91 -35.64
C ALA A 239 45.75 -3.88 -35.71
N ILE A 240 46.02 -4.63 -34.64
CA ILE A 240 47.07 -5.66 -34.62
C ILE A 240 46.74 -6.77 -35.64
N LEU A 241 45.50 -7.23 -35.69
CA LEU A 241 45.07 -8.25 -36.66
C LEU A 241 45.23 -7.75 -38.10
N SER A 242 44.84 -6.51 -38.38
CA SER A 242 45.01 -5.87 -39.69
C SER A 242 46.48 -5.74 -40.08
N LEU A 243 47.36 -5.38 -39.14
CA LEU A 243 48.81 -5.28 -39.37
C LEU A 243 49.41 -6.65 -39.70
N VAL A 244 49.02 -7.70 -38.96
CA VAL A 244 49.49 -9.06 -39.20
C VAL A 244 49.04 -9.55 -40.58
N ILE A 245 47.78 -9.32 -40.95
CA ILE A 245 47.27 -9.69 -42.28
C ILE A 245 48.04 -8.95 -43.38
N ALA A 246 48.27 -7.64 -43.23
CA ALA A 246 49.04 -6.85 -44.18
C ALA A 246 50.49 -7.34 -44.32
N LEU A 247 51.15 -7.69 -43.21
CA LEU A 247 52.49 -8.28 -43.20
C LEU A 247 52.52 -9.67 -43.87
N CYS A 248 51.51 -10.51 -43.63
CA CYS A 248 51.39 -11.81 -44.28
C CYS A 248 51.21 -11.67 -45.80
N ILE A 249 50.37 -10.73 -46.25
CA ILE A 249 50.18 -10.43 -47.68
C ILE A 249 51.48 -9.87 -48.28
N PHE A 250 52.15 -8.94 -47.60
CA PHE A 250 53.41 -8.36 -48.07
C PHE A 250 54.52 -9.41 -48.18
N ALA A 251 54.67 -10.27 -47.17
CA ALA A 251 55.62 -11.39 -47.21
C ALA A 251 55.30 -12.37 -48.35
N PHE A 252 54.02 -12.68 -48.58
CA PHE A 252 53.60 -13.52 -49.70
C PHE A 252 53.98 -12.92 -51.06
N PHE A 253 53.89 -11.60 -51.21
CA PHE A 253 54.30 -10.91 -52.45
C PHE A 253 55.82 -10.79 -52.61
N MET A 254 56.60 -10.74 -51.53
CA MET A 254 58.06 -10.65 -51.58
C MET A 254 58.75 -12.00 -51.81
N PHE A 255 58.15 -13.10 -51.33
CA PHE A 255 58.69 -14.46 -51.46
C PHE A 255 58.13 -15.24 -52.66
N ARG A 256 57.27 -14.60 -53.46
CA ARG A 256 56.80 -15.10 -54.76
C ARG A 256 57.56 -14.39 -55.88
#